data_AF-A0A957CYM2-F1
#
_entry.id   AF-A0A957CYM2-F1
#
_cell.length_a   1.000
_cell.length_b   1.000
_cell.length_c   1.000
_cell.angle_alpha   90.00
_cell.angle_beta   90.00
_cell.angle_gamma   90.00
#
_symmetry.space_group_name_H-M   'P 1'
#
loop_
_entity.id
_entity.type
_entity.pdbx_description
1 polymer ?
#
loop_
_entity_poly.entity_id
_entity_poly.type
_entity_poly.pdbx_seq_one_letter_code
_entity_poly.pdbx_strand_id
1 'polypeptide(L)'
;MMKRKFRFLIAVMLLTAVFLTACGGGTETIDEPAATAVPAETTTDTVEETAVEEPATEEPAEDAIILTIWTDPILAEVIRTAAPPFESDYGVKLEVAEFGFGAVLTNFLVAAPAGEGPDIIVGAHDWLGELVANGLLAPTDLGDKAADFSDVALNAFTYDGELYGMPYMTENIALFRNTDLVPDAPATWDEVMAISRELAAGNGEDVEANQYGFVLPGNDAYHFYPLMTAYGGYVFGRNADGTYNPSDIGFDNPDTIEAAAFLGSMFAEGLIPETIDGQIISDWFVEGKAAMTLTGPWNLHRIQESGINYAIDPIPAGTEAARPFLGSMGFMINAFSENPLLAQIVLSEFIATPEVMQAFYEAEPRTPAYLPVRNNLNDPDIEALAAAGVNADPMPSIPEMGSVWQAWINALIFVSHQTMTADKAFTTAQQQIALAIASKASAGEAEEPSTDYEMVNIPGTQQLALGCLDNWLPDCEATALTLGDNGLWRGVFDMPAGEYETKVACNGGWDINFGFDGLHNGTNIAFTVPADTSVTFTFDPETGLLDISGDGIEVSEGSGF
;
A
#
# COMPACT_ATOMS: atom_id res chain seq x y z
N MET A 1 -39.27 16.73 57.93
CA MET A 1 -40.56 17.44 57.77
C MET A 1 -41.01 17.24 56.32
N MET A 2 -42.21 16.66 56.11
CA MET A 2 -43.17 16.76 54.97
C MET A 2 -42.71 17.27 53.58
N LYS A 3 -43.16 16.81 52.39
CA LYS A 3 -44.03 15.74 51.81
C LYS A 3 -43.69 15.72 50.28
N ARG A 4 -43.38 14.65 49.53
CA ARG A 4 -44.09 13.40 49.13
C ARG A 4 -45.15 13.52 47.98
N LYS A 5 -44.77 13.12 46.74
CA LYS A 5 -45.53 12.63 45.54
C LYS A 5 -44.57 12.70 44.31
N PHE A 6 -44.42 11.78 43.33
CA PHE A 6 -44.82 10.38 43.07
C PHE A 6 -46.14 10.03 42.31
N ARG A 7 -46.02 9.03 41.39
CA ARG A 7 -46.97 8.34 40.45
C ARG A 7 -47.13 9.00 39.06
N PHE A 8 -46.77 8.41 37.90
CA PHE A 8 -46.72 7.02 37.37
C PHE A 8 -48.08 6.46 36.93
N LEU A 9 -48.25 6.15 35.63
CA LEU A 9 -49.31 5.27 35.11
C LEU A 9 -48.90 4.57 33.81
N ILE A 10 -49.03 3.24 33.79
CA ILE A 10 -48.92 2.31 32.64
C ILE A 10 -50.35 1.84 32.32
N ALA A 11 -50.67 1.52 31.05
CA ALA A 11 -51.56 0.41 30.62
C ALA A 11 -51.99 0.55 29.13
N VAL A 12 -52.25 -0.51 28.34
CA VAL A 12 -51.88 -1.95 28.37
C VAL A 12 -52.18 -2.54 26.96
N MET A 13 -51.52 -3.64 26.58
CA MET A 13 -51.78 -4.41 25.34
C MET A 13 -53.21 -4.98 25.25
N LEU A 14 -53.65 -5.40 24.05
CA LEU A 14 -54.34 -6.69 23.92
C LEU A 14 -54.26 -7.26 22.49
N LEU A 15 -53.82 -8.52 22.39
CA LEU A 15 -53.95 -9.37 21.19
C LEU A 15 -55.43 -9.73 20.93
N THR A 16 -55.79 -9.91 19.67
CA THR A 16 -56.76 -10.93 19.25
C THR A 16 -56.25 -11.67 18.02
N ALA A 17 -56.22 -13.00 18.10
CA ALA A 17 -55.74 -13.90 17.05
C ALA A 17 -56.90 -14.59 16.30
N VAL A 18 -56.53 -15.54 15.43
CA VAL A 18 -57.29 -16.72 14.94
C VAL A 18 -57.68 -16.71 13.45
N PHE A 19 -56.87 -17.45 12.67
CA PHE A 19 -57.19 -18.42 11.61
C PHE A 19 -58.37 -18.20 10.66
N LEU A 20 -58.10 -18.42 9.36
CA LEU A 20 -58.75 -19.53 8.63
C LEU A 20 -57.90 -20.04 7.45
N THR A 21 -57.75 -21.36 7.43
CA THR A 21 -57.05 -22.25 6.48
C THR A 21 -57.59 -22.24 5.05
N ALA A 22 -56.73 -22.48 4.05
CA ALA A 22 -56.98 -23.51 3.02
C ALA A 22 -55.71 -23.84 2.20
N CYS A 23 -55.54 -25.12 1.87
CA CYS A 23 -54.53 -25.60 0.90
C CYS A 23 -55.09 -25.53 -0.54
N GLY A 24 -54.21 -25.60 -1.55
CA GLY A 24 -54.59 -26.06 -2.89
C GLY A 24 -53.77 -25.42 -4.02
N GLY A 25 -53.07 -26.24 -4.80
CA GLY A 25 -52.43 -25.79 -6.04
C GLY A 25 -53.41 -25.75 -7.22
N GLY A 26 -53.01 -25.11 -8.32
CA GLY A 26 -53.78 -25.09 -9.56
C GLY A 26 -53.43 -23.90 -10.45
N THR A 27 -52.70 -24.18 -11.52
CA THR A 27 -52.42 -23.33 -12.68
C THR A 27 -53.63 -22.54 -13.22
N GLU A 28 -53.43 -21.29 -13.63
CA GLU A 28 -53.99 -20.77 -14.91
C GLU A 28 -53.28 -19.48 -15.40
N THR A 29 -53.18 -19.37 -16.73
CA THR A 29 -52.59 -18.29 -17.55
C THR A 29 -53.64 -17.28 -18.00
N ILE A 30 -53.31 -15.99 -18.18
CA ILE A 30 -53.96 -15.09 -19.18
C ILE A 30 -52.93 -14.12 -19.80
N ASP A 31 -53.07 -13.90 -21.11
CA ASP A 31 -52.22 -13.15 -22.04
C ASP A 31 -52.57 -11.64 -22.23
N GLU A 32 -51.72 -11.02 -23.06
CA GLU A 32 -51.77 -9.73 -23.78
C GLU A 32 -53.12 -9.37 -24.49
N PRO A 33 -53.24 -8.14 -25.03
CA PRO A 33 -53.61 -8.06 -26.46
C PRO A 33 -52.87 -6.98 -27.29
N ALA A 34 -52.74 -7.22 -28.60
CA ALA A 34 -51.93 -6.45 -29.56
C ALA A 34 -52.70 -5.76 -30.73
N ALA A 35 -52.04 -4.75 -31.33
CA ALA A 35 -52.07 -4.23 -32.74
C ALA A 35 -53.42 -3.85 -33.45
N THR A 36 -53.56 -2.80 -34.27
CA THR A 36 -52.91 -2.44 -35.57
C THR A 36 -53.35 -1.00 -36.00
N ALA A 37 -52.51 -0.01 -36.40
CA ALA A 37 -51.81 0.30 -37.68
C ALA A 37 -52.68 0.95 -38.83
N VAL A 38 -52.22 1.87 -39.74
CA VAL A 38 -50.82 2.27 -40.13
C VAL A 38 -50.47 3.80 -40.26
N PRO A 39 -50.95 4.65 -41.24
CA PRO A 39 -50.08 5.67 -41.91
C PRO A 39 -50.65 7.14 -42.00
N ALA A 40 -50.07 8.20 -42.64
CA ALA A 40 -49.05 8.35 -43.72
C ALA A 40 -48.36 9.76 -43.84
N GLU A 41 -47.43 9.90 -44.82
CA GLU A 41 -46.85 11.09 -45.55
C GLU A 41 -46.01 12.22 -44.89
N THR A 42 -44.69 12.12 -45.09
CA THR A 42 -43.75 13.05 -45.79
C THR A 42 -43.73 14.57 -45.52
N THR A 43 -42.55 15.08 -45.10
CA THR A 43 -41.89 16.26 -45.71
C THR A 43 -40.39 16.26 -45.43
N THR A 44 -39.58 16.61 -46.43
CA THR A 44 -38.12 16.78 -46.35
C THR A 44 -37.76 18.26 -46.32
N ASP A 45 -36.82 18.66 -45.48
CA ASP A 45 -36.01 19.86 -45.70
C ASP A 45 -34.55 19.55 -45.38
N THR A 46 -33.64 20.15 -46.14
CA THR A 46 -32.21 19.77 -46.17
C THR A 46 -31.37 20.93 -45.64
N VAL A 47 -30.43 20.64 -44.74
CA VAL A 47 -29.37 21.58 -44.34
C VAL A 47 -28.05 20.94 -44.73
N GLU A 48 -27.27 21.61 -45.59
CA GLU A 48 -25.88 21.24 -45.83
C GLU A 48 -25.05 21.63 -44.60
N GLU A 49 -24.48 20.64 -43.93
CA GLU A 49 -23.42 20.83 -42.95
C GLU A 49 -22.08 20.53 -43.65
N THR A 50 -21.19 21.52 -43.63
CA THR A 50 -19.86 21.42 -44.22
C THR A 50 -18.98 20.54 -43.35
N ALA A 51 -18.63 19.35 -43.85
CA ALA A 51 -17.71 18.45 -43.17
C ALA A 51 -16.36 19.14 -42.92
N VAL A 52 -15.96 19.18 -41.65
CA VAL A 52 -14.57 19.35 -41.24
C VAL A 52 -13.96 17.95 -41.28
N GLU A 53 -12.88 17.75 -42.05
CA GLU A 53 -12.12 16.50 -41.97
C GLU A 53 -11.44 16.42 -40.60
N GLU A 54 -11.85 15.43 -39.79
CA GLU A 54 -11.02 14.95 -38.69
C GLU A 54 -9.71 14.39 -39.26
N PRO A 55 -8.57 14.53 -38.56
CA PRO A 55 -7.36 13.83 -38.95
C PRO A 55 -7.63 12.33 -38.83
N ALA A 56 -7.37 11.57 -39.90
CA ALA A 56 -7.57 10.14 -39.90
C ALA A 56 -6.62 9.48 -38.88
N THR A 57 -7.20 8.88 -37.83
CA THR A 57 -6.56 7.76 -37.14
C THR A 57 -6.42 6.62 -38.14
N GLU A 58 -5.20 6.32 -38.57
CA GLU A 58 -4.92 5.09 -39.29
C GLU A 58 -5.23 3.91 -38.36
N GLU A 59 -6.11 3.00 -38.79
CA GLU A 59 -6.25 1.70 -38.13
C GLU A 59 -4.90 0.96 -38.23
N PRO A 60 -4.47 0.23 -37.18
CA PRO A 60 -3.21 -0.50 -37.21
C PRO A 60 -3.24 -1.53 -38.34
N ALA A 61 -2.07 -1.76 -38.96
CA ALA A 61 -1.93 -2.82 -39.96
C ALA A 61 -2.32 -4.19 -39.35
N GLU A 62 -3.07 -5.01 -40.09
CA GLU A 62 -3.60 -6.32 -39.62
C GLU A 62 -2.53 -7.32 -39.12
N ASP A 63 -1.23 -7.04 -39.35
CA ASP A 63 -0.08 -7.87 -38.99
C ASP A 63 0.85 -7.24 -37.91
N ALA A 64 0.47 -6.11 -37.28
CA ALA A 64 1.34 -5.42 -36.30
C ALA A 64 1.55 -6.22 -34.99
N ILE A 65 2.78 -6.29 -34.50
CA ILE A 65 3.09 -6.92 -33.20
C ILE A 65 2.64 -5.98 -32.09
N ILE A 66 1.79 -6.47 -31.19
CA ILE A 66 1.35 -5.74 -30.00
C ILE A 66 2.37 -5.96 -28.88
N LEU A 67 2.78 -4.87 -28.22
CA LEU A 67 3.53 -4.88 -26.97
C LEU A 67 2.69 -4.24 -25.88
N THR A 68 2.54 -4.92 -24.75
CA THR A 68 1.75 -4.42 -23.62
C THR A 68 2.65 -3.75 -22.59
N ILE A 69 2.24 -2.57 -22.10
CA ILE A 69 2.92 -1.83 -21.03
C ILE A 69 1.95 -1.60 -19.87
N TRP A 70 2.33 -1.95 -18.64
CA TRP A 70 1.56 -1.64 -17.43
C TRP A 70 2.20 -0.51 -16.65
N THR A 71 1.44 0.55 -16.37
CA THR A 71 1.91 1.76 -15.68
C THR A 71 0.73 2.50 -15.04
N ASP A 72 1.01 3.57 -14.29
CA ASP A 72 0.00 4.51 -13.81
C ASP A 72 -0.64 5.37 -14.93
N PRO A 73 -1.80 6.02 -14.68
CA PRO A 73 -2.48 6.83 -15.69
C PRO A 73 -1.70 8.04 -16.25
N ILE A 74 -0.77 8.64 -15.49
CA ILE A 74 -0.03 9.83 -15.93
C ILE A 74 0.96 9.43 -17.01
N LEU A 75 1.77 8.40 -16.75
CA LEU A 75 2.71 7.87 -17.72
C LEU A 75 2.00 7.20 -18.90
N ALA A 76 0.84 6.57 -18.68
CA ALA A 76 0.07 5.97 -19.76
C ALA A 76 -0.32 6.98 -20.85
N GLU A 77 -0.75 8.19 -20.45
CA GLU A 77 -1.11 9.25 -21.39
C GLU A 77 0.10 9.78 -22.18
N VAL A 78 1.25 9.97 -21.52
CA VAL A 78 2.50 10.38 -22.17
C VAL A 78 2.94 9.34 -23.21
N ILE A 79 2.95 8.06 -22.82
CA ILE A 79 3.34 6.95 -23.71
C ILE A 79 2.41 6.89 -24.92
N ARG A 80 1.07 6.89 -24.73
CA ARG A 80 0.11 6.84 -25.84
C ARG A 80 0.22 8.04 -26.78
N THR A 81 0.45 9.24 -26.23
CA THR A 81 0.61 10.47 -27.02
C THR A 81 1.87 10.45 -27.87
N ALA A 82 2.98 9.93 -27.33
CA ALA A 82 4.27 9.91 -28.00
C ALA A 82 4.50 8.67 -28.88
N ALA A 83 3.76 7.58 -28.69
CA ALA A 83 3.94 6.31 -29.41
C ALA A 83 3.82 6.35 -30.95
N PRO A 84 2.91 7.11 -31.60
CA PRO A 84 2.58 6.91 -33.03
C PRO A 84 3.75 6.95 -34.03
N PRO A 85 4.77 7.83 -33.89
CA PRO A 85 5.96 7.80 -34.75
C PRO A 85 6.75 6.48 -34.60
N PHE A 86 6.94 6.00 -33.36
CA PHE A 86 7.63 4.75 -33.08
C PHE A 86 6.85 3.53 -33.58
N GLU A 87 5.53 3.50 -33.36
CA GLU A 87 4.66 2.45 -33.89
C GLU A 87 4.78 2.34 -35.43
N SER A 88 4.82 3.48 -36.12
CA SER A 88 4.99 3.55 -37.57
C SER A 88 6.39 3.11 -38.04
N ASP A 89 7.45 3.58 -37.39
CA ASP A 89 8.84 3.29 -37.78
C ASP A 89 9.24 1.83 -37.52
N TYR A 90 8.68 1.20 -36.48
CA TYR A 90 9.04 -0.17 -36.06
C TYR A 90 7.99 -1.23 -36.40
N GLY A 91 6.79 -0.85 -36.86
CA GLY A 91 5.73 -1.78 -37.25
C GLY A 91 5.10 -2.53 -36.08
N VAL A 92 5.00 -1.85 -34.93
CA VAL A 92 4.47 -2.39 -33.66
C VAL A 92 3.29 -1.54 -33.17
N LYS A 93 2.51 -2.07 -32.24
CA LYS A 93 1.48 -1.33 -31.50
C LYS A 93 1.81 -1.37 -30.01
N LEU A 94 1.76 -0.22 -29.34
CA LEU A 94 1.88 -0.15 -27.88
C LEU A 94 0.47 -0.11 -27.25
N GLU A 95 0.11 -1.17 -26.54
CA GLU A 95 -1.09 -1.22 -25.71
C GLU A 95 -0.73 -0.91 -24.27
N VAL A 96 -1.16 0.26 -23.78
CA VAL A 96 -0.83 0.72 -22.42
C VAL A 96 -2.04 0.52 -21.51
N ALA A 97 -1.90 -0.34 -20.51
CA ALA A 97 -2.92 -0.61 -19.49
C ALA A 97 -2.61 0.13 -18.18
N GLU A 98 -3.65 0.69 -17.58
CA GLU A 98 -3.56 1.55 -16.40
C GLU A 98 -3.87 0.78 -15.12
N PHE A 99 -2.99 0.92 -14.13
CA PHE A 99 -3.19 0.39 -12.79
C PHE A 99 -2.80 1.43 -11.74
N GLY A 100 -3.35 1.33 -10.52
CA GLY A 100 -2.76 2.04 -9.39
C GLY A 100 -1.35 1.51 -9.12
N PHE A 101 -0.42 2.35 -8.67
CA PHE A 101 1.01 2.02 -8.55
C PHE A 101 1.29 0.64 -7.91
N GLY A 102 0.76 0.37 -6.71
CA GLY A 102 0.95 -0.94 -6.05
C GLY A 102 0.26 -2.11 -6.77
N ALA A 103 -0.82 -1.85 -7.52
CA ALA A 103 -1.53 -2.88 -8.27
C ALA A 103 -0.75 -3.35 -9.52
N VAL A 104 0.18 -2.55 -10.06
CA VAL A 104 1.12 -3.01 -11.10
C VAL A 104 1.90 -4.21 -10.58
N LEU A 105 2.53 -4.08 -9.39
CA LEU A 105 3.33 -5.13 -8.78
C LEU A 105 2.48 -6.38 -8.46
N THR A 106 1.38 -6.23 -7.73
CA THR A 106 0.57 -7.37 -7.28
C THR A 106 -0.01 -8.17 -8.46
N ASN A 107 -0.45 -7.48 -9.52
CA ASN A 107 -0.97 -8.15 -10.70
C ASN A 107 0.17 -8.80 -11.51
N PHE A 108 1.34 -8.16 -11.59
CA PHE A 108 2.48 -8.68 -12.34
C PHE A 108 3.02 -9.98 -11.77
N LEU A 109 3.15 -10.06 -10.44
CA LEU A 109 3.57 -11.27 -9.71
C LEU A 109 2.73 -12.51 -10.08
N VAL A 110 1.42 -12.33 -10.33
CA VAL A 110 0.49 -13.41 -10.69
C VAL A 110 0.43 -13.64 -12.20
N ALA A 111 0.32 -12.58 -12.98
CA ALA A 111 0.04 -12.66 -14.42
C ALA A 111 1.26 -13.06 -15.26
N ALA A 112 2.48 -12.64 -14.88
CA ALA A 112 3.67 -12.94 -15.66
C ALA A 112 3.98 -14.45 -15.74
N PRO A 113 4.00 -15.24 -14.64
CA PRO A 113 4.16 -16.69 -14.71
C PRO A 113 3.02 -17.42 -15.45
N ALA A 114 1.82 -16.83 -15.49
CA ALA A 114 0.67 -17.38 -16.21
C ALA A 114 0.73 -17.13 -17.73
N GLY A 115 1.63 -16.27 -18.21
CA GLY A 115 1.67 -15.82 -19.60
C GLY A 115 0.59 -14.77 -19.94
N GLU A 116 0.00 -14.13 -18.93
CA GLU A 116 -1.02 -13.09 -19.05
C GLU A 116 -0.49 -11.68 -18.70
N GLY A 117 0.79 -11.58 -18.32
CA GLY A 117 1.48 -10.34 -17.98
C GLY A 117 1.89 -9.51 -19.20
N PRO A 118 2.30 -8.24 -18.99
CA PRO A 118 2.75 -7.34 -20.04
C PRO A 118 4.15 -7.67 -20.55
N ASP A 119 4.59 -7.04 -21.63
CA ASP A 119 5.99 -7.07 -22.06
C ASP A 119 6.88 -6.19 -21.17
N ILE A 120 6.33 -5.08 -20.68
CA ILE A 120 7.04 -4.08 -19.85
C ILE A 120 6.14 -3.66 -18.68
N ILE A 121 6.71 -3.58 -17.47
CA ILE A 121 6.11 -2.86 -16.34
C ILE A 121 6.88 -1.57 -16.07
N VAL A 122 6.18 -0.56 -15.54
CA VAL A 122 6.81 0.61 -14.92
C VAL A 122 6.62 0.52 -13.41
N GLY A 123 7.70 0.66 -12.66
CA GLY A 123 7.69 0.43 -11.22
C GLY A 123 8.89 1.01 -10.49
N ALA A 124 8.86 0.92 -9.16
CA ALA A 124 9.98 1.35 -8.33
C ALA A 124 11.06 0.26 -8.20
N HIS A 125 12.30 0.72 -8.04
CA HIS A 125 13.47 -0.14 -7.94
C HIS A 125 13.51 -1.04 -6.67
N ASP A 126 12.77 -0.75 -5.61
CA ASP A 126 12.74 -1.59 -4.40
C ASP A 126 12.02 -2.92 -4.64
N TRP A 127 11.22 -3.03 -5.69
CA TRP A 127 10.61 -4.28 -6.15
C TRP A 127 11.65 -5.24 -6.77
N LEU A 128 12.81 -4.72 -7.18
CA LEU A 128 13.75 -5.40 -8.06
C LEU A 128 14.22 -6.74 -7.49
N GLY A 129 14.59 -6.79 -6.20
CA GLY A 129 15.11 -8.00 -5.58
C GLY A 129 14.10 -9.16 -5.63
N GLU A 130 12.85 -8.91 -5.26
CA GLU A 130 11.79 -9.92 -5.31
C GLU A 130 11.48 -10.35 -6.75
N LEU A 131 11.38 -9.40 -7.68
CA LEU A 131 11.09 -9.70 -9.09
C LEU A 131 12.23 -10.48 -9.79
N VAL A 132 13.49 -10.17 -9.48
CA VAL A 132 14.67 -10.90 -10.00
C VAL A 132 14.81 -12.27 -9.34
N ALA A 133 14.62 -12.37 -8.02
CA ALA A 133 14.68 -13.65 -7.30
C ALA A 133 13.60 -14.65 -7.79
N ASN A 134 12.42 -14.14 -8.12
CA ASN A 134 11.32 -14.93 -8.71
C ASN A 134 11.48 -15.17 -10.22
N GLY A 135 12.55 -14.67 -10.85
CA GLY A 135 12.84 -14.87 -12.28
C GLY A 135 11.88 -14.14 -13.22
N LEU A 136 11.21 -13.08 -12.76
CA LEU A 136 10.17 -12.37 -13.51
C LEU A 136 10.70 -11.27 -14.45
N LEU A 137 11.97 -10.85 -14.30
CA LEU A 137 12.57 -9.79 -15.10
C LEU A 137 13.69 -10.28 -16.01
N ALA A 138 13.71 -9.78 -17.25
CA ALA A 138 14.83 -9.89 -18.16
C ALA A 138 15.85 -8.77 -17.91
N PRO A 139 17.16 -9.02 -18.08
CA PRO A 139 18.17 -7.97 -18.09
C PRO A 139 17.88 -6.90 -19.15
N THR A 140 18.23 -5.66 -18.83
CA THR A 140 18.10 -4.47 -19.68
C THR A 140 19.48 -4.00 -20.14
N ASP A 141 19.70 -3.92 -21.46
CA ASP A 141 20.92 -3.38 -22.06
C ASP A 141 20.67 -1.99 -22.65
N LEU A 142 21.29 -0.96 -22.06
CA LEU A 142 21.25 0.41 -22.56
C LEU A 142 22.43 0.76 -23.47
N GLY A 143 23.42 -0.14 -23.61
CA GLY A 143 24.63 0.10 -24.39
C GLY A 143 25.30 1.45 -24.09
N ASP A 144 25.66 2.19 -25.14
CA ASP A 144 26.26 3.53 -25.01
C ASP A 144 25.32 4.55 -24.34
N LYS A 145 23.99 4.37 -24.38
CA LYS A 145 23.02 5.27 -23.74
C LYS A 145 23.07 5.22 -22.22
N ALA A 146 23.66 4.19 -21.60
CA ALA A 146 23.85 4.15 -20.15
C ALA A 146 24.56 5.41 -19.61
N ALA A 147 25.48 6.00 -20.38
CA ALA A 147 26.19 7.22 -20.02
C ALA A 147 25.31 8.49 -19.99
N ASP A 148 24.09 8.43 -20.53
CA ASP A 148 23.10 9.50 -20.46
C ASP A 148 22.21 9.42 -19.22
N PHE A 149 22.40 8.45 -18.31
CA PHE A 149 21.61 8.29 -17.09
C PHE A 149 22.42 8.58 -15.81
N SER A 150 21.72 8.93 -14.74
CA SER A 150 22.28 9.11 -13.40
C SER A 150 22.81 7.78 -12.85
N ASP A 151 24.10 7.73 -12.50
CA ASP A 151 24.75 6.55 -11.89
C ASP A 151 23.92 5.95 -10.73
N VAL A 152 23.37 6.81 -9.87
CA VAL A 152 22.60 6.37 -8.69
C VAL A 152 21.27 5.72 -9.11
N ALA A 153 20.65 6.19 -10.20
CA ALA A 153 19.42 5.61 -10.73
C ALA A 153 19.68 4.27 -11.45
N LEU A 154 20.80 4.15 -12.16
CA LEU A 154 21.23 2.88 -12.76
C LEU A 154 21.55 1.84 -11.67
N ASN A 155 22.29 2.25 -10.63
CA ASN A 155 22.62 1.38 -9.50
C ASN A 155 21.36 0.90 -8.76
N ALA A 156 20.32 1.75 -8.65
CA ALA A 156 19.03 1.38 -8.08
C ALA A 156 18.37 0.20 -8.84
N PHE A 157 18.45 0.19 -10.18
CA PHE A 157 17.94 -0.89 -11.04
C PHE A 157 18.96 -2.01 -11.34
N THR A 158 20.07 -2.07 -10.60
CA THR A 158 21.12 -3.09 -10.77
C THR A 158 21.06 -4.11 -9.64
N TYR A 159 20.97 -5.40 -9.99
CA TYR A 159 20.99 -6.52 -9.04
C TYR A 159 22.10 -7.51 -9.42
N ASP A 160 22.91 -7.97 -8.45
CA ASP A 160 24.10 -8.82 -8.66
C ASP A 160 25.07 -8.36 -9.77
N GLY A 161 25.08 -7.05 -10.08
CA GLY A 161 25.92 -6.43 -11.11
C GLY A 161 25.33 -6.44 -12.52
N GLU A 162 24.09 -6.88 -12.70
CA GLU A 162 23.33 -6.83 -13.96
C GLU A 162 22.18 -5.83 -13.85
N LEU A 163 21.94 -5.05 -14.91
CA LEU A 163 20.88 -4.04 -14.97
C LEU A 163 19.57 -4.70 -15.40
N TYR A 164 18.48 -4.42 -14.69
CA TYR A 164 17.16 -5.04 -14.93
C TYR A 164 16.04 -4.04 -15.22
N GLY A 165 16.33 -2.74 -15.15
CA GLY A 165 15.39 -1.70 -15.53
C GLY A 165 16.07 -0.43 -15.99
N MET A 166 15.36 0.34 -16.80
CA MET A 166 15.79 1.66 -17.26
C MET A 166 15.09 2.74 -16.43
N PRO A 167 15.82 3.50 -15.58
CA PRO A 167 15.22 4.56 -14.78
C PRO A 167 14.81 5.75 -15.64
N TYR A 168 13.66 6.35 -15.37
CA TYR A 168 13.28 7.65 -15.98
C TYR A 168 13.36 8.81 -14.99
N MET A 169 13.12 8.55 -13.69
CA MET A 169 13.24 9.56 -12.62
C MET A 169 13.87 9.02 -11.34
N THR A 170 14.25 9.98 -10.50
CA THR A 170 14.64 9.81 -9.10
C THR A 170 13.81 10.73 -8.23
N GLU A 171 13.56 10.30 -7.00
CA GLU A 171 12.75 11.01 -6.03
C GLU A 171 13.36 10.91 -4.63
N ASN A 172 13.14 11.95 -3.84
CA ASN A 172 13.38 11.96 -2.41
C ASN A 172 12.40 12.96 -1.80
N ILE A 173 12.30 12.92 -0.47
CA ILE A 173 11.56 13.91 0.31
C ILE A 173 12.49 14.98 0.87
N ALA A 174 11.87 16.10 1.25
CA ALA A 174 12.52 17.26 1.85
C ALA A 174 11.61 17.87 2.93
N LEU A 175 12.12 18.83 3.69
CA LEU A 175 11.30 19.65 4.57
C LEU A 175 10.62 20.74 3.75
N PHE A 176 9.31 20.65 3.58
CA PHE A 176 8.51 21.73 3.01
C PHE A 176 8.04 22.64 4.15
N ARG A 177 8.32 23.93 4.03
CA ARG A 177 8.10 24.93 5.10
C ARG A 177 7.35 26.14 4.59
N ASN A 178 6.28 26.52 5.28
CA ASN A 178 5.57 27.77 5.08
C ASN A 178 6.37 28.92 5.71
N THR A 179 6.94 29.78 4.86
CA THR A 179 7.86 30.85 5.24
C THR A 179 7.19 32.04 5.93
N ASP A 180 5.86 32.19 5.81
CA ASP A 180 5.10 33.20 6.58
C ASP A 180 4.95 32.80 8.06
N LEU A 181 4.95 31.49 8.35
CA LEU A 181 4.83 30.94 9.70
C LEU A 181 6.19 30.65 10.35
N VAL A 182 7.14 30.14 9.57
CA VAL A 182 8.51 29.81 10.02
C VAL A 182 9.49 30.39 9.00
N PRO A 183 10.01 31.62 9.22
CA PRO A 183 10.85 32.32 8.22
C PRO A 183 12.24 31.71 8.00
N ASP A 184 12.84 31.15 9.05
CA ASP A 184 14.17 30.52 9.03
C ASP A 184 14.03 28.99 9.15
N ALA A 185 14.76 28.22 8.34
CA ALA A 185 14.69 26.75 8.36
C ALA A 185 15.29 26.17 9.66
N PRO A 186 14.62 25.21 10.33
CA PRO A 186 15.22 24.48 11.44
C PRO A 186 16.35 23.57 10.94
N ALA A 187 17.47 23.57 11.65
CA ALA A 187 18.60 22.68 11.39
C ALA A 187 18.48 21.35 12.13
N THR A 188 17.70 21.28 13.22
CA THR A 188 17.54 20.07 14.03
C THR A 188 16.09 19.72 14.35
N TRP A 189 15.82 18.44 14.64
CA TRP A 189 14.50 17.99 15.12
C TRP A 189 14.10 18.63 16.47
N ASP A 190 15.06 18.91 17.34
CA ASP A 190 14.81 19.70 18.57
C ASP A 190 14.25 21.09 18.25
N GLU A 191 14.74 21.75 17.20
CA GLU A 191 14.21 23.05 16.73
C GLU A 191 12.80 22.88 16.13
N VAL A 192 12.53 21.82 15.36
CA VAL A 192 11.17 21.48 14.87
C VAL A 192 10.19 21.32 16.05
N MET A 193 10.59 20.62 17.10
CA MET A 193 9.77 20.43 18.29
C MET A 193 9.56 21.74 19.06
N ALA A 194 10.60 22.58 19.17
CA ALA A 194 10.51 23.89 19.81
C ALA A 194 9.57 24.84 19.06
N ILE A 195 9.69 24.94 17.73
CA ILE A 195 8.80 25.70 16.85
C ILE A 195 7.36 25.21 16.98
N SER A 196 7.16 23.88 17.01
CA SER A 196 5.84 23.29 17.16
C SER A 196 5.18 23.63 18.49
N ARG A 197 5.94 23.63 19.60
CA ARG A 197 5.46 24.09 20.91
C ARG A 197 5.16 25.59 20.93
N GLU A 198 5.96 26.42 20.26
CA GLU A 198 5.75 27.87 20.19
C GLU A 198 4.46 28.22 19.43
N LEU A 199 4.25 27.62 18.26
CA LEU A 199 3.02 27.81 17.47
C LEU A 199 1.78 27.28 18.21
N ALA A 200 1.85 26.07 18.79
CA ALA A 200 0.76 25.51 19.59
C ALA A 200 0.41 26.41 20.80
N ALA A 201 1.41 26.97 21.48
CA ALA A 201 1.19 27.91 22.59
C ALA A 201 0.64 29.27 22.14
N GLY A 202 0.99 29.72 20.92
CA GLY A 202 0.49 30.96 20.32
C GLY A 202 -1.02 30.95 20.03
N ASN A 203 -1.59 29.77 19.75
CA ASN A 203 -3.01 29.59 19.43
C ASN A 203 -3.96 29.81 20.64
N GLY A 204 -3.47 29.64 21.87
CA GLY A 204 -4.29 29.83 23.09
C GLY A 204 -5.47 28.85 23.18
N GLU A 205 -6.68 29.36 23.41
CA GLU A 205 -7.94 28.57 23.37
C GLU A 205 -8.62 28.63 21.98
N ASP A 206 -7.98 29.20 20.96
CA ASP A 206 -8.56 29.36 19.63
C ASP A 206 -8.42 28.08 18.79
N VAL A 207 -9.43 27.21 18.92
CA VAL A 207 -9.54 25.95 18.18
C VAL A 207 -9.70 26.17 16.66
N GLU A 208 -10.08 27.37 16.20
CA GLU A 208 -10.14 27.66 14.76
C GLU A 208 -8.78 28.10 14.18
N ALA A 209 -7.85 28.56 15.01
CA ALA A 209 -6.49 28.90 14.57
C ALA A 209 -5.69 27.64 14.17
N ASN A 210 -5.74 26.60 15.01
CA ASN A 210 -5.21 25.25 14.82
C ASN A 210 -3.90 25.13 14.00
N GLN A 211 -2.92 25.97 14.31
CA GLN A 211 -1.61 25.99 13.63
C GLN A 211 -0.67 24.95 14.25
N TYR A 212 -0.39 23.88 13.51
CA TYR A 212 0.64 22.88 13.85
C TYR A 212 2.01 23.34 13.32
N GLY A 213 3.07 23.22 14.11
CA GLY A 213 4.41 23.55 13.63
C GLY A 213 4.98 22.52 12.66
N PHE A 214 4.69 21.25 12.88
CA PHE A 214 5.05 20.14 12.02
C PHE A 214 3.91 19.13 11.96
N VAL A 215 3.74 18.46 10.82
CA VAL A 215 2.72 17.41 10.64
C VAL A 215 3.29 16.22 9.86
N LEU A 216 2.82 15.02 10.21
CA LEU A 216 3.11 13.77 9.52
C LEU A 216 2.00 12.74 9.82
N PRO A 217 1.62 11.84 8.89
CA PRO A 217 0.65 10.79 9.20
C PRO A 217 1.23 9.79 10.21
N GLY A 218 0.41 9.36 11.17
CA GLY A 218 0.80 8.48 12.28
C GLY A 218 1.20 7.05 11.89
N ASN A 219 1.17 6.71 10.61
CA ASN A 219 1.46 5.40 10.04
C ASN A 219 2.55 5.46 8.95
N ASP A 220 3.16 6.63 8.69
CA ASP A 220 4.00 6.86 7.51
C ASP A 220 5.47 6.43 7.71
N ALA A 221 5.73 5.15 7.44
CA ALA A 221 7.07 4.55 7.51
C ALA A 221 8.10 5.26 6.62
N TYR A 222 7.71 5.62 5.40
CA TYR A 222 8.61 6.21 4.41
C TYR A 222 9.06 7.63 4.83
N HIS A 223 8.13 8.47 5.29
CA HIS A 223 8.45 9.81 5.79
C HIS A 223 9.00 9.82 7.22
N PHE A 224 8.86 8.73 7.99
CA PHE A 224 9.56 8.56 9.27
C PHE A 224 11.03 8.19 9.11
N TYR A 225 11.42 7.52 8.02
CA TYR A 225 12.81 7.08 7.79
C TYR A 225 13.89 8.18 7.96
N PRO A 226 13.72 9.44 7.48
CA PRO A 226 14.69 10.49 7.72
C PRO A 226 14.90 10.84 9.20
N LEU A 227 13.85 10.73 10.03
CA LEU A 227 13.94 10.91 11.48
C LEU A 227 14.66 9.71 12.11
N MET A 228 14.37 8.50 11.66
CA MET A 228 15.08 7.28 12.08
C MET A 228 16.59 7.35 11.78
N THR A 229 16.98 7.75 10.57
CA THR A 229 18.40 7.89 10.19
C THR A 229 19.09 9.09 10.84
N ALA A 230 18.34 10.14 11.19
CA ALA A 230 18.84 11.30 11.95
C ALA A 230 19.26 10.95 13.39
N TYR A 231 18.79 9.83 13.95
CA TYR A 231 19.24 9.34 15.25
C TYR A 231 20.32 8.24 15.16
N GLY A 232 20.57 7.69 13.96
CA GLY A 232 21.49 6.57 13.72
C GLY A 232 20.82 5.25 13.32
N GLY A 233 19.49 5.20 13.33
CA GLY A 233 18.70 4.03 12.95
C GLY A 233 18.83 3.65 11.46
N TYR A 234 18.51 2.39 11.14
CA TYR A 234 18.60 1.81 9.80
C TYR A 234 17.61 0.64 9.62
N VAL A 235 17.21 0.33 8.39
CA VAL A 235 16.33 -0.82 8.10
C VAL A 235 17.12 -2.12 8.13
N PHE A 236 18.10 -2.24 7.24
CA PHE A 236 19.06 -3.34 7.19
C PHE A 236 20.49 -2.82 7.36
N GLY A 237 21.30 -3.54 8.13
CA GLY A 237 22.73 -3.31 8.23
C GLY A 237 23.45 -3.59 6.91
N ARG A 238 24.75 -3.29 6.84
CA ARG A 238 25.57 -3.55 5.64
C ARG A 238 26.70 -4.54 5.95
N ASN A 239 26.96 -5.43 5.00
CA ASN A 239 28.14 -6.28 4.97
C ASN A 239 29.41 -5.47 4.71
N ALA A 240 30.58 -6.10 4.89
CA ALA A 240 31.88 -5.45 4.69
C ALA A 240 32.18 -5.01 3.24
N ASP A 241 31.41 -5.50 2.26
CA ASP A 241 31.44 -5.10 0.85
C ASP A 241 30.42 -4.00 0.50
N GLY A 242 29.57 -3.59 1.45
CA GLY A 242 28.53 -2.57 1.27
C GLY A 242 27.15 -3.11 0.90
N THR A 243 27.01 -4.40 0.58
CA THR A 243 25.70 -5.04 0.35
C THR A 243 24.84 -5.03 1.62
N TYR A 244 23.52 -5.06 1.48
CA TYR A 244 22.63 -5.16 2.64
C TYR A 244 22.70 -6.55 3.30
N ASN A 245 22.57 -6.58 4.62
CA ASN A 245 22.54 -7.80 5.42
C ASN A 245 21.11 -8.03 5.96
N PRO A 246 20.31 -8.95 5.36
CA PRO A 246 18.93 -9.19 5.81
C PRO A 246 18.82 -9.79 7.22
N SER A 247 19.93 -10.30 7.79
CA SER A 247 19.97 -10.80 9.17
C SER A 247 20.27 -9.71 10.22
N ASP A 248 20.61 -8.49 9.79
CA ASP A 248 20.88 -7.33 10.66
C ASP A 248 19.76 -6.31 10.48
N ILE A 249 18.61 -6.59 11.11
CA ILE A 249 17.43 -5.72 11.12
C ILE A 249 17.65 -4.67 12.20
N GLY A 250 17.46 -3.38 11.88
CA GLY A 250 17.77 -2.26 12.77
C GLY A 250 16.59 -1.64 13.53
N PHE A 251 15.49 -2.39 13.71
CA PHE A 251 14.28 -1.88 14.34
C PHE A 251 14.34 -1.87 15.88
N ASP A 252 14.95 -2.90 16.47
CA ASP A 252 15.25 -3.02 17.90
C ASP A 252 16.55 -2.29 18.31
N ASN A 253 17.13 -1.49 17.39
CA ASN A 253 18.28 -0.64 17.68
C ASN A 253 17.86 0.50 18.63
N PRO A 254 18.57 0.75 19.74
CA PRO A 254 18.36 1.91 20.61
C PRO A 254 18.17 3.24 19.86
N ASP A 255 18.92 3.48 18.79
CA ASP A 255 18.86 4.71 17.99
C ASP A 255 17.51 4.84 17.25
N THR A 256 17.00 3.74 16.70
CA THR A 256 15.67 3.66 16.08
C THR A 256 14.56 3.84 17.10
N ILE A 257 14.71 3.21 18.28
CA ILE A 257 13.78 3.35 19.40
C ILE A 257 13.76 4.80 19.92
N GLU A 258 14.89 5.51 19.93
CA GLU A 258 14.97 6.92 20.33
C GLU A 258 14.24 7.83 19.32
N ALA A 259 14.45 7.63 18.01
CA ALA A 259 13.70 8.35 16.96
C ALA A 259 12.17 8.11 17.06
N ALA A 260 11.76 6.86 17.29
CA ALA A 260 10.34 6.52 17.47
C ALA A 260 9.76 7.11 18.76
N ALA A 261 10.54 7.16 19.85
CA ALA A 261 10.15 7.80 21.10
C ALA A 261 10.04 9.33 20.96
N PHE A 262 10.93 9.95 20.18
CA PHE A 262 10.86 11.37 19.84
C PHE A 262 9.56 11.70 19.10
N LEU A 263 9.24 10.97 18.01
CA LEU A 263 7.97 11.15 17.30
C LEU A 263 6.76 10.90 18.22
N GLY A 264 6.80 9.82 19.00
CA GLY A 264 5.77 9.49 19.98
C GLY A 264 5.54 10.59 21.02
N SER A 265 6.57 11.35 21.39
CA SER A 265 6.45 12.49 22.30
C SER A 265 5.74 13.69 21.67
N MET A 266 5.89 13.90 20.36
CA MET A 266 5.15 14.96 19.65
C MET A 266 3.65 14.66 19.55
N PHE A 267 3.27 13.39 19.35
CA PHE A 267 1.88 12.95 19.47
C PHE A 267 1.36 13.09 20.92
N ALA A 268 2.12 12.63 21.92
CA ALA A 268 1.74 12.72 23.34
C ALA A 268 1.54 14.16 23.85
N GLU A 269 2.27 15.13 23.30
CA GLU A 269 2.10 16.57 23.58
C GLU A 269 1.01 17.24 22.72
N GLY A 270 0.39 16.52 21.77
CA GLY A 270 -0.61 17.06 20.84
C GLY A 270 -0.04 18.03 19.80
N LEU A 271 1.27 17.98 19.55
CA LEU A 271 1.96 18.83 18.58
C LEU A 271 1.78 18.34 17.14
N ILE A 272 1.56 17.04 16.97
CA ILE A 272 1.17 16.39 15.73
C ILE A 272 -0.19 15.72 15.97
N PRO A 273 -1.18 15.88 15.07
CA PRO A 273 -2.49 15.22 15.18
C PRO A 273 -2.39 13.72 14.85
N GLU A 274 -3.12 12.88 15.60
CA GLU A 274 -3.20 11.41 15.48
C GLU A 274 -3.90 10.91 14.19
N THR A 275 -3.78 11.61 13.06
CA THR A 275 -4.35 11.17 11.77
C THR A 275 -3.39 10.27 11.00
N ILE A 276 -3.94 9.27 10.32
CA ILE A 276 -3.23 8.40 9.37
C ILE A 276 -3.47 8.80 7.90
N ASP A 277 -4.24 9.88 7.67
CA ASP A 277 -4.62 10.32 6.33
C ASP A 277 -3.63 11.37 5.79
N GLY A 278 -2.78 10.95 4.86
CA GLY A 278 -1.81 11.81 4.17
C GLY A 278 -2.41 12.89 3.27
N GLN A 279 -3.65 12.71 2.79
CA GLN A 279 -4.37 13.76 2.07
C GLN A 279 -4.73 14.90 3.03
N ILE A 280 -5.22 14.59 4.23
CA ILE A 280 -5.52 15.59 5.28
C ILE A 280 -4.23 16.33 5.72
N ILE A 281 -3.11 15.63 5.88
CA ILE A 281 -1.82 16.28 6.17
C ILE A 281 -1.43 17.27 5.06
N SER A 282 -1.60 16.86 3.80
CA SER A 282 -1.30 17.69 2.64
C SER A 282 -2.27 18.88 2.52
N ASP A 283 -3.57 18.69 2.85
CA ASP A 283 -4.59 19.74 2.96
C ASP A 283 -4.15 20.82 3.95
N TRP A 284 -3.75 20.42 5.17
CA TRP A 284 -3.37 21.37 6.22
C TRP A 284 -2.13 22.20 5.88
N PHE A 285 -1.16 21.64 5.16
CA PHE A 285 0.00 22.43 4.72
C PHE A 285 -0.40 23.50 3.69
N VAL A 286 -1.15 23.13 2.64
CA VAL A 286 -1.58 24.08 1.60
C VAL A 286 -2.66 25.08 2.07
N GLU A 287 -3.40 24.75 3.11
CA GLU A 287 -4.32 25.67 3.80
C GLU A 287 -3.63 26.60 4.82
N GLY A 288 -2.32 26.43 5.07
CA GLY A 288 -1.58 27.22 6.07
C GLY A 288 -1.90 26.88 7.53
N LYS A 289 -2.50 25.70 7.78
CA LYS A 289 -2.72 25.14 9.12
C LYS A 289 -1.51 24.36 9.65
N ALA A 290 -0.61 23.92 8.76
CA ALA A 290 0.67 23.36 9.14
C ALA A 290 1.81 24.24 8.63
N ALA A 291 2.77 24.54 9.50
CA ALA A 291 3.93 25.36 9.14
C ALA A 291 5.03 24.56 8.45
N MET A 292 5.16 23.26 8.73
CA MET A 292 6.15 22.38 8.12
C MET A 292 5.56 20.98 7.91
N THR A 293 6.03 20.29 6.87
CA THR A 293 5.74 18.87 6.61
C THR A 293 6.93 18.22 5.91
N LEU A 294 7.07 16.90 6.02
CA LEU A 294 7.92 16.15 5.10
C LEU A 294 7.06 15.72 3.91
N THR A 295 7.50 16.06 2.70
CA THR A 295 6.87 15.54 1.48
C THR A 295 7.83 15.58 0.30
N GLY A 296 7.38 15.11 -0.85
CA GLY A 296 8.16 15.01 -2.07
C GLY A 296 7.48 15.69 -3.27
N PRO A 297 8.11 15.61 -4.45
CA PRO A 297 7.66 16.31 -5.66
C PRO A 297 6.23 15.97 -6.12
N TRP A 298 5.65 14.83 -5.73
CA TRP A 298 4.24 14.50 -6.00
C TRP A 298 3.25 15.54 -5.46
N ASN A 299 3.59 16.26 -4.38
CA ASN A 299 2.78 17.35 -3.84
C ASN A 299 3.16 18.73 -4.40
N LEU A 300 4.23 18.85 -5.20
CA LEU A 300 4.82 20.14 -5.58
C LEU A 300 3.86 21.03 -6.37
N HIS A 301 3.25 20.49 -7.43
CA HIS A 301 2.29 21.23 -8.27
C HIS A 301 1.14 21.80 -7.43
N ARG A 302 0.59 20.99 -6.53
CA ARG A 302 -0.47 21.35 -5.61
C ARG A 302 -0.05 22.45 -4.61
N ILE A 303 1.18 22.38 -4.09
CA ILE A 303 1.75 23.41 -3.20
C ILE A 303 1.90 24.72 -3.98
N GLN A 304 2.40 24.68 -5.23
CA GLN A 304 2.49 25.83 -6.12
C GLN A 304 1.11 26.46 -6.40
N GLU A 305 0.09 25.66 -6.73
CA GLU A 305 -1.27 26.13 -6.98
C GLU A 305 -1.94 26.79 -5.76
N SER A 306 -1.59 26.37 -4.54
CA SER A 306 -2.14 26.94 -3.30
C SER A 306 -1.76 28.41 -3.08
N GLY A 307 -0.63 28.85 -3.65
CA GLY A 307 -0.12 30.21 -3.52
C GLY A 307 0.44 30.57 -2.13
N ILE A 308 0.68 29.60 -1.24
CA ILE A 308 1.42 29.86 0.01
C ILE A 308 2.88 30.23 -0.29
N ASN A 309 3.50 31.05 0.55
CA ASN A 309 4.94 31.30 0.46
C ASN A 309 5.70 30.13 1.10
N TYR A 310 6.24 29.20 0.31
CA TYR A 310 6.99 28.04 0.82
C TYR A 310 8.48 28.10 0.51
N ALA A 311 9.24 27.25 1.21
CA ALA A 311 10.60 26.86 0.90
C ALA A 311 10.73 25.34 0.97
N ILE A 312 11.71 24.79 0.26
CA ILE A 312 12.12 23.39 0.29
C ILE A 312 13.52 23.36 0.89
N ASP A 313 13.63 22.79 2.09
CA ASP A 313 14.85 22.76 2.88
C ASP A 313 15.35 21.32 3.09
N PRO A 314 16.67 21.13 3.38
CA PRO A 314 17.17 19.85 3.86
C PRO A 314 16.43 19.38 5.11
N ILE A 315 16.30 18.06 5.26
CA ILE A 315 15.62 17.49 6.42
C ILE A 315 16.46 17.75 7.70
N PRO A 316 15.84 18.20 8.81
CA PRO A 316 16.56 18.51 10.04
C PRO A 316 17.36 17.32 10.60
N ALA A 317 18.54 17.61 11.15
CA ALA A 317 19.41 16.60 11.74
C ALA A 317 18.98 16.22 13.18
N GLY A 318 19.50 15.09 13.66
CA GLY A 318 19.37 14.63 15.05
C GLY A 318 20.75 14.56 15.69
N THR A 319 21.10 13.39 16.23
CA THR A 319 22.49 13.06 16.60
C THR A 319 23.38 12.89 15.37
N GLU A 320 22.79 12.48 14.24
CA GLU A 320 23.39 12.28 12.93
C GLU A 320 22.65 13.11 11.85
N ALA A 321 23.24 13.19 10.66
CA ALA A 321 22.56 13.80 9.51
C ALA A 321 21.39 12.92 9.04
N ALA A 322 20.20 13.51 8.94
CA ALA A 322 19.03 12.87 8.33
C ALA A 322 19.34 12.45 6.89
N ARG A 323 18.92 11.24 6.53
CA ARG A 323 19.01 10.68 5.18
C ARG A 323 17.63 10.18 4.78
N PRO A 324 16.95 10.82 3.82
CA PRO A 324 15.72 10.28 3.27
C PRO A 324 16.01 9.04 2.42
N PHE A 325 14.97 8.29 2.09
CA PHE A 325 15.07 7.32 1.02
C PHE A 325 15.21 8.05 -0.32
N LEU A 326 16.05 7.49 -1.19
CA LEU A 326 16.03 7.75 -2.61
C LEU A 326 15.17 6.69 -3.29
N GLY A 327 14.08 7.13 -3.92
CA GLY A 327 13.32 6.33 -4.87
C GLY A 327 13.84 6.53 -6.29
N SER A 328 13.60 5.53 -7.14
CA SER A 328 13.76 5.64 -8.58
C SER A 328 12.71 4.77 -9.25
N MET A 329 12.04 5.34 -10.26
CA MET A 329 11.06 4.65 -11.09
C MET A 329 11.67 4.37 -12.46
N GLY A 330 11.32 3.23 -13.03
CA GLY A 330 11.90 2.75 -14.27
C GLY A 330 11.06 1.68 -14.96
N PHE A 331 11.42 1.44 -16.21
CA PHE A 331 10.82 0.44 -17.08
C PHE A 331 11.59 -0.87 -16.93
N MET A 332 10.90 -1.96 -16.61
CA MET A 332 11.47 -3.30 -16.44
C MET A 332 10.82 -4.28 -17.42
N ILE A 333 11.63 -5.11 -18.08
CA ILE A 333 11.17 -6.04 -19.13
C ILE A 333 10.75 -7.36 -18.48
N ASN A 334 9.56 -7.86 -18.82
CA ASN A 334 9.07 -9.15 -18.35
C ASN A 334 9.89 -10.31 -18.96
N ALA A 335 10.42 -11.21 -18.12
CA ALA A 335 11.12 -12.41 -18.55
C ALA A 335 10.26 -13.37 -19.39
N PHE A 336 8.93 -13.30 -19.22
CA PHE A 336 7.94 -14.10 -19.93
C PHE A 336 7.41 -13.44 -21.22
N SER A 337 7.88 -12.23 -21.58
CA SER A 337 7.54 -11.59 -22.86
C SER A 337 7.91 -12.51 -24.04
N GLU A 338 7.00 -12.65 -25.01
CA GLU A 338 7.31 -13.31 -26.30
C GLU A 338 8.18 -12.42 -27.21
N ASN A 339 8.30 -11.13 -26.89
CA ASN A 339 8.91 -10.08 -27.72
C ASN A 339 10.06 -9.30 -27.02
N PRO A 340 10.97 -9.92 -26.25
CA PRO A 340 11.89 -9.21 -25.35
C PRO A 340 12.86 -8.28 -26.09
N LEU A 341 13.24 -8.60 -27.33
CA LEU A 341 14.05 -7.72 -28.18
C LEU A 341 13.30 -6.45 -28.63
N LEU A 342 11.99 -6.55 -28.86
CA LEU A 342 11.18 -5.38 -29.20
C LEU A 342 10.89 -4.55 -27.94
N ALA A 343 10.66 -5.18 -26.79
CA ALA A 343 10.57 -4.50 -25.50
C ALA A 343 11.87 -3.71 -25.19
N GLN A 344 13.04 -4.29 -25.44
CA GLN A 344 14.33 -3.60 -25.31
C GLN A 344 14.46 -2.40 -26.27
N ILE A 345 13.94 -2.52 -27.50
CA ILE A 345 13.91 -1.43 -28.49
C ILE A 345 12.94 -0.31 -28.09
N VAL A 346 11.79 -0.63 -27.47
CA VAL A 346 10.90 0.38 -26.86
C VAL A 346 11.69 1.21 -25.84
N LEU A 347 12.51 0.56 -25.00
CA LEU A 347 13.31 1.27 -24.01
C LEU A 347 14.38 2.15 -24.68
N SER A 348 15.18 1.60 -25.60
CA SER A 348 16.32 2.33 -26.15
C SER A 348 15.96 3.38 -27.21
N GLU A 349 14.99 3.12 -28.09
CA GLU A 349 14.73 3.95 -29.27
C GLU A 349 13.53 4.90 -29.10
N PHE A 350 12.56 4.55 -28.25
CA PHE A 350 11.39 5.38 -27.97
C PHE A 350 11.49 6.11 -26.63
N ILE A 351 11.57 5.36 -25.54
CA ILE A 351 11.52 5.92 -24.18
C ILE A 351 12.80 6.71 -23.85
N ALA A 352 14.00 6.19 -24.14
CA ALA A 352 15.28 6.87 -23.92
C ALA A 352 15.59 7.95 -24.98
N THR A 353 14.65 8.86 -25.20
CA THR A 353 14.77 10.04 -26.07
C THR A 353 14.58 11.33 -25.26
N PRO A 354 15.25 12.44 -25.62
CA PRO A 354 15.03 13.73 -24.97
C PRO A 354 13.56 14.16 -24.97
N GLU A 355 12.85 13.90 -26.08
CA GLU A 355 11.46 14.28 -26.27
C GLU A 355 10.52 13.54 -25.30
N VAL A 356 10.64 12.22 -25.18
CA VAL A 356 9.78 11.41 -24.30
C VAL A 356 10.15 11.60 -22.82
N MET A 357 11.45 11.67 -22.50
CA MET A 357 11.89 11.93 -21.12
C MET A 357 11.52 13.35 -20.65
N GLN A 358 11.48 14.33 -21.55
CA GLN A 358 10.97 15.68 -21.25
C GLN A 358 9.46 15.64 -21.02
N ALA A 359 8.71 14.88 -21.83
CA ALA A 359 7.27 14.75 -21.65
C ALA A 359 6.89 14.07 -20.32
N PHE A 360 7.66 13.08 -19.85
CA PHE A 360 7.48 12.51 -18.50
C PHE A 360 7.74 13.55 -17.41
N TYR A 361 8.80 14.36 -17.53
CA TYR A 361 9.07 15.44 -16.58
C TYR A 361 7.94 16.49 -16.56
N GLU A 362 7.37 16.84 -17.72
CA GLU A 362 6.29 17.83 -17.81
C GLU A 362 4.95 17.30 -17.27
N ALA A 363 4.71 15.99 -17.37
CA ALA A 363 3.52 15.35 -16.83
C ALA A 363 3.62 15.09 -15.31
N GLU A 364 4.79 14.69 -14.81
CA GLU A 364 5.10 14.56 -13.39
C GLU A 364 6.49 15.15 -13.07
N PRO A 365 6.58 16.40 -12.59
CA PRO A 365 7.86 17.06 -12.29
C PRO A 365 8.66 16.37 -11.17
N ARG A 366 9.54 15.45 -11.56
CA ARG A 366 10.49 14.70 -10.71
C ARG A 366 11.93 14.99 -11.14
N THR A 367 12.93 14.64 -10.32
CA THR A 367 14.34 14.76 -10.74
C THR A 367 14.63 13.73 -11.84
N PRO A 368 14.90 14.13 -13.11
CA PRO A 368 15.03 13.15 -14.18
C PRO A 368 16.28 12.30 -14.01
N ALA A 369 16.15 10.99 -14.22
CA ALA A 369 17.29 10.09 -14.28
C ALA A 369 18.06 10.29 -15.59
N TYR A 370 17.38 10.68 -16.68
CA TYR A 370 17.98 10.99 -17.97
C TYR A 370 18.64 12.38 -17.96
N LEU A 371 19.98 12.39 -17.99
CA LEU A 371 20.84 13.55 -17.86
C LEU A 371 20.63 14.62 -18.95
N PRO A 372 20.35 14.29 -20.23
CA PRO A 372 20.06 15.29 -21.26
C PRO A 372 18.84 16.17 -20.94
N VAL A 373 17.83 15.65 -20.25
CA VAL A 373 16.69 16.45 -19.75
C VAL A 373 17.12 17.21 -18.50
N ARG A 374 17.60 16.49 -17.47
CA ARG A 374 18.01 17.07 -16.17
C ARG A 374 18.98 18.25 -16.30
N ASN A 375 19.97 18.17 -17.18
CA ASN A 375 20.98 19.22 -17.36
C ASN A 375 20.47 20.49 -18.07
N ASN A 376 19.25 20.46 -18.62
CA ASN A 376 18.60 21.61 -19.24
C ASN A 376 17.44 22.19 -18.39
N LEU A 377 17.09 21.54 -17.28
CA LEU A 377 16.11 22.08 -16.33
C LEU A 377 16.65 23.36 -15.66
N ASN A 378 15.74 24.28 -15.36
CA ASN A 378 15.99 25.49 -14.58
C ASN A 378 14.82 25.65 -13.60
N ASP A 379 14.61 24.63 -12.76
CA ASP A 379 13.51 24.54 -11.81
C ASP A 379 14.06 24.59 -10.38
N PRO A 380 13.84 25.69 -9.63
CA PRO A 380 14.43 25.88 -8.32
C PRO A 380 13.89 24.91 -7.27
N ASP A 381 12.67 24.37 -7.44
CA ASP A 381 12.08 23.43 -6.50
C ASP A 381 12.68 22.04 -6.69
N ILE A 382 12.90 21.62 -7.94
CA ILE A 382 13.62 20.38 -8.27
C ILE A 382 15.10 20.47 -7.87
N GLU A 383 15.75 21.63 -8.06
CA GLU A 383 17.11 21.86 -7.55
C GLU A 383 17.18 21.74 -6.01
N ALA A 384 16.19 22.29 -5.29
CA ALA A 384 16.12 22.21 -3.83
C ALA A 384 15.83 20.78 -3.32
N LEU A 385 14.91 20.06 -3.97
CA LEU A 385 14.66 18.64 -3.69
C LEU A 385 15.91 17.79 -3.90
N ALA A 386 16.61 17.95 -5.03
CA ALA A 386 17.84 17.24 -5.32
C ALA A 386 18.98 17.60 -4.34
N ALA A 387 19.02 18.84 -3.85
CA ALA A 387 19.96 19.24 -2.80
C ALA A 387 19.63 18.61 -1.44
N ALA A 388 18.35 18.51 -1.07
CA ALA A 388 17.90 17.81 0.13
C ALA A 388 18.14 16.29 0.05
N GLY A 389 18.15 15.72 -1.16
CA GLY A 389 18.43 14.30 -1.42
C GLY A 389 19.90 13.93 -1.61
N VAL A 390 20.85 14.86 -1.46
CA VAL A 390 22.27 14.64 -1.80
C VAL A 390 22.95 13.52 -0.99
N ASN A 391 22.40 13.19 0.19
CA ASN A 391 22.84 12.13 1.09
C ASN A 391 21.78 11.02 1.27
N ALA A 392 20.78 10.96 0.39
CA ALA A 392 19.70 9.99 0.47
C ALA A 392 20.22 8.55 0.30
N ASP A 393 19.70 7.63 1.11
CA ASP A 393 20.00 6.20 1.01
C ASP A 393 19.06 5.57 -0.04
N PRO A 394 19.56 4.90 -1.11
CA PRO A 394 18.71 4.12 -2.01
C PRO A 394 17.92 3.06 -1.24
N MET A 395 16.61 2.96 -1.51
CA MET A 395 15.77 1.96 -0.86
C MET A 395 16.38 0.55 -1.05
N PRO A 396 16.37 -0.32 -0.03
CA PRO A 396 16.93 -1.66 -0.17
C PRO A 396 16.21 -2.45 -1.26
N SER A 397 16.89 -2.71 -2.39
CA SER A 397 16.39 -3.54 -3.49
C SER A 397 16.66 -5.04 -3.28
N ILE A 398 16.75 -5.49 -2.03
CA ILE A 398 16.85 -6.92 -1.68
C ILE A 398 15.45 -7.53 -1.49
N PRO A 399 15.23 -8.84 -1.78
CA PRO A 399 13.92 -9.48 -1.68
C PRO A 399 13.23 -9.28 -0.32
N GLU A 400 14.00 -9.20 0.75
CA GLU A 400 13.53 -9.04 2.13
C GLU A 400 12.87 -7.69 2.42
N MET A 401 13.07 -6.66 1.58
CA MET A 401 12.48 -5.34 1.80
C MET A 401 10.94 -5.37 1.75
N GLY A 402 10.36 -6.23 0.92
CA GLY A 402 8.90 -6.45 0.87
C GLY A 402 8.31 -6.95 2.20
N SER A 403 9.12 -7.55 3.08
CA SER A 403 8.72 -8.02 4.41
C SER A 403 8.79 -6.94 5.50
N VAL A 404 9.33 -5.74 5.20
CA VAL A 404 9.58 -4.68 6.19
C VAL A 404 8.36 -3.80 6.42
N TRP A 405 7.73 -3.32 5.33
CA TRP A 405 6.85 -2.16 5.36
C TRP A 405 5.65 -2.30 6.32
N GLN A 406 4.93 -3.43 6.28
CA GLN A 406 3.71 -3.57 7.08
C GLN A 406 3.98 -3.59 8.59
N ALA A 407 5.04 -4.27 9.04
CA ALA A 407 5.43 -4.31 10.45
C ALA A 407 5.85 -2.92 10.96
N TRP A 408 6.55 -2.14 10.11
CA TRP A 408 6.94 -0.77 10.42
C TRP A 408 5.74 0.17 10.54
N ILE A 409 4.81 0.11 9.57
CA ILE A 409 3.54 0.86 9.57
C ILE A 409 2.75 0.56 10.84
N ASN A 410 2.64 -0.71 11.23
CA ASN A 410 1.96 -1.13 12.45
C ASN A 410 2.62 -0.56 13.72
N ALA A 411 3.95 -0.60 13.81
CA ALA A 411 4.68 -0.01 14.95
C ALA A 411 4.45 1.50 15.07
N LEU A 412 4.43 2.23 13.95
CA LEU A 412 4.13 3.66 13.95
C LEU A 412 2.68 3.94 14.38
N ILE A 413 1.70 3.15 13.93
CA ILE A 413 0.31 3.24 14.38
C ILE A 413 0.20 3.05 15.90
N PHE A 414 0.91 2.07 16.46
CA PHE A 414 0.89 1.84 17.91
C PHE A 414 1.52 2.99 18.70
N VAL A 415 2.58 3.61 18.17
CA VAL A 415 3.24 4.78 18.77
C VAL A 415 2.40 6.05 18.65
N SER A 416 1.83 6.34 17.48
CA SER A 416 1.04 7.56 17.25
C SER A 416 -0.25 7.56 18.08
N HIS A 417 -0.98 6.45 18.11
CA HIS A 417 -2.16 6.27 18.99
C HIS A 417 -1.81 6.03 20.47
N GLN A 418 -0.54 6.09 20.87
CA GLN A 418 -0.08 5.88 22.27
C GLN A 418 -0.51 4.54 22.89
N THR A 419 -0.77 3.51 22.06
CA THR A 419 -1.24 2.20 22.51
C THR A 419 -0.10 1.24 22.88
N MET A 420 1.12 1.51 22.38
CA MET A 420 2.36 0.88 22.84
C MET A 420 3.47 1.93 23.01
N THR A 421 4.47 1.62 23.84
CA THR A 421 5.73 2.39 23.86
C THR A 421 6.54 2.13 22.59
N ALA A 422 7.34 3.10 22.17
CA ALA A 422 8.24 2.99 21.01
C ALA A 422 9.12 1.73 21.06
N ASP A 423 9.78 1.50 22.19
CA ASP A 423 10.52 0.27 22.55
C ASP A 423 9.72 -0.99 22.19
N LYS A 424 8.57 -1.23 22.85
CA LYS A 424 7.76 -2.43 22.60
C LYS A 424 7.29 -2.53 21.15
N ALA A 425 6.85 -1.41 20.54
CA ALA A 425 6.33 -1.41 19.17
C ALA A 425 7.39 -1.80 18.13
N PHE A 426 8.59 -1.23 18.24
CA PHE A 426 9.67 -1.46 17.28
C PHE A 426 10.39 -2.80 17.53
N THR A 427 10.53 -3.26 18.78
CA THR A 427 10.95 -4.64 19.08
C THR A 427 9.99 -5.67 18.48
N THR A 428 8.67 -5.44 18.58
CA THR A 428 7.66 -6.32 17.95
C THR A 428 7.75 -6.28 16.43
N ALA A 429 7.92 -5.10 15.81
CA ALA A 429 8.14 -5.02 14.36
C ALA A 429 9.38 -5.79 13.92
N GLN A 430 10.51 -5.68 14.63
CA GLN A 430 11.71 -6.47 14.31
C GLN A 430 11.44 -7.98 14.29
N GLN A 431 10.68 -8.47 15.27
CA GLN A 431 10.32 -9.90 15.35
C GLN A 431 9.42 -10.32 14.18
N GLN A 432 8.42 -9.49 13.82
CA GLN A 432 7.56 -9.74 12.66
C GLN A 432 8.34 -9.75 11.35
N ILE A 433 9.25 -8.80 11.14
CA ILE A 433 10.12 -8.72 9.96
C ILE A 433 11.02 -9.96 9.87
N ALA A 434 11.68 -10.34 10.97
CA ALA A 434 12.54 -11.52 11.02
C ALA A 434 11.77 -12.82 10.70
N LEU A 435 10.55 -12.95 11.22
CA LEU A 435 9.68 -14.10 10.93
C LEU A 435 9.20 -14.12 9.46
N ALA A 436 8.81 -12.97 8.90
CA ALA A 436 8.38 -12.86 7.51
C ALA A 436 9.53 -13.18 6.53
N ILE A 437 10.74 -12.70 6.80
CA ILE A 437 11.96 -13.02 6.04
C ILE A 437 12.27 -14.53 6.14
N ALA A 438 12.26 -15.10 7.35
CA ALA A 438 12.53 -16.53 7.55
C ALA A 438 11.47 -17.41 6.85
N SER A 439 10.21 -16.99 6.86
CA SER A 439 9.11 -17.66 6.16
C SER A 439 9.34 -17.69 4.65
N LYS A 440 9.59 -16.52 4.02
CA LYS A 440 9.93 -16.44 2.58
C LYS A 440 11.17 -17.27 2.23
N ALA A 441 12.22 -17.24 3.06
CA ALA A 441 13.42 -18.06 2.86
C ALA A 441 13.13 -19.57 2.90
N SER A 442 12.17 -20.01 3.73
CA SER A 442 11.73 -21.41 3.78
C SER A 442 10.77 -21.81 2.64
N ALA A 443 9.99 -20.85 2.11
CA ALA A 443 9.14 -21.05 0.95
C ALA A 443 9.97 -21.34 -0.33
N GLY A 444 11.20 -20.79 -0.42
CA GLY A 444 12.14 -21.12 -1.50
C GLY A 444 12.59 -22.59 -1.57
N GLU A 445 12.28 -23.42 -0.56
CA GLU A 445 12.52 -24.87 -0.55
C GLU A 445 11.22 -25.71 -0.46
N ALA A 446 10.04 -25.08 -0.40
CA ALA A 446 8.75 -25.76 -0.21
C ALA A 446 7.81 -25.54 -1.42
N GLU A 447 6.98 -26.55 -1.73
CA GLU A 447 5.86 -26.35 -2.65
C GLU A 447 4.90 -25.30 -2.07
N GLU A 448 4.40 -24.39 -2.92
CA GLU A 448 3.40 -23.36 -2.62
C GLU A 448 2.31 -23.88 -1.65
N PRO A 449 1.99 -23.15 -0.56
CA PRO A 449 0.97 -23.60 0.38
C PRO A 449 -0.42 -23.56 -0.27
N SER A 450 -0.83 -24.72 -0.79
CA SER A 450 -2.15 -24.93 -1.40
C SER A 450 -3.28 -24.39 -0.52
N THR A 451 -4.08 -23.47 -1.06
CA THR A 451 -5.36 -23.03 -0.47
C THR A 451 -6.49 -24.05 -0.65
N ASP A 452 -6.27 -25.09 -1.46
CA ASP A 452 -7.13 -26.28 -1.55
C ASP A 452 -6.88 -27.18 -0.32
N TYR A 453 -7.63 -26.91 0.75
CA TYR A 453 -7.61 -27.69 1.99
C TYR A 453 -8.73 -28.74 1.98
N GLU A 454 -8.39 -30.01 2.23
CA GLU A 454 -9.38 -31.10 2.39
C GLU A 454 -10.27 -30.90 3.63
N MET A 455 -9.76 -30.18 4.63
CA MET A 455 -10.46 -29.81 5.87
C MET A 455 -9.83 -28.54 6.45
N VAL A 456 -10.65 -27.65 7.00
CA VAL A 456 -10.22 -26.61 7.94
C VAL A 456 -10.94 -26.84 9.27
N ASN A 457 -10.20 -26.81 10.37
CA ASN A 457 -10.70 -27.05 11.73
C ASN A 457 -10.23 -25.93 12.67
N ILE A 458 -10.89 -25.80 13.83
CA ILE A 458 -10.52 -24.86 14.90
C ILE A 458 -10.13 -25.59 16.19
N PRO A 459 -8.95 -26.22 16.29
CA PRO A 459 -8.59 -26.96 17.49
C PRO A 459 -8.24 -26.03 18.63
N GLY A 460 -8.72 -26.37 19.83
CA GLY A 460 -8.64 -25.48 20.97
C GLY A 460 -9.25 -26.05 22.24
N THR A 461 -9.30 -25.23 23.30
CA THR A 461 -9.82 -25.61 24.61
C THR A 461 -11.34 -25.77 24.67
N GLN A 462 -12.04 -25.30 23.64
CA GLN A 462 -13.50 -25.42 23.46
C GLN A 462 -13.96 -26.79 22.94
N GLN A 463 -13.09 -27.55 22.26
CA GLN A 463 -13.48 -28.71 21.45
C GLN A 463 -14.21 -29.81 22.23
N LEU A 464 -13.76 -30.11 23.45
CA LEU A 464 -14.41 -31.10 24.32
C LEU A 464 -15.84 -30.67 24.73
N ALA A 465 -16.11 -29.37 24.84
CA ALA A 465 -17.45 -28.85 25.09
C ALA A 465 -18.34 -28.91 23.84
N LEU A 466 -17.73 -28.80 22.65
CA LEU A 466 -18.40 -28.87 21.34
C LEU A 466 -18.61 -30.31 20.82
N GLY A 467 -18.15 -31.33 21.57
CA GLY A 467 -18.41 -32.74 21.28
C GLY A 467 -17.25 -33.53 20.66
N CYS A 468 -16.06 -32.94 20.59
CA CYS A 468 -14.83 -33.69 20.30
C CYS A 468 -14.47 -34.68 21.43
N LEU A 469 -13.60 -35.65 21.12
CA LEU A 469 -13.15 -36.65 22.10
C LEU A 469 -12.17 -36.08 23.14
N ASP A 470 -11.44 -35.02 22.79
CA ASP A 470 -10.53 -34.26 23.63
C ASP A 470 -10.38 -32.83 23.05
N ASN A 471 -9.60 -31.98 23.70
CA ASN A 471 -9.16 -30.68 23.19
C ASN A 471 -7.93 -30.80 22.26
N TRP A 472 -7.71 -29.79 21.43
CA TRP A 472 -6.57 -29.68 20.49
C TRP A 472 -6.45 -30.83 19.47
N LEU A 473 -7.59 -31.32 18.97
CA LEU A 473 -7.69 -32.37 17.94
C LEU A 473 -7.89 -31.75 16.53
N PRO A 474 -6.89 -31.75 15.63
CA PRO A 474 -7.00 -31.17 14.29
C PRO A 474 -7.95 -31.95 13.35
N ASP A 475 -8.21 -33.21 13.66
CA ASP A 475 -9.07 -34.13 12.89
C ASP A 475 -10.52 -34.23 13.41
N CYS A 476 -10.92 -33.41 14.40
CA CYS A 476 -12.26 -33.50 14.97
C CYS A 476 -13.35 -32.94 14.02
N GLU A 477 -14.16 -33.83 13.45
CA GLU A 477 -15.32 -33.47 12.60
C GLU A 477 -16.32 -32.51 13.27
N ALA A 478 -16.48 -32.57 14.61
CA ALA A 478 -17.46 -31.77 15.33
C ALA A 478 -17.16 -30.25 15.36
N THR A 479 -15.92 -29.86 15.04
CA THR A 479 -15.49 -28.45 14.96
C THR A 479 -14.92 -28.07 13.59
N ALA A 480 -15.07 -28.93 12.58
CA ALA A 480 -14.69 -28.60 11.21
C ALA A 480 -15.52 -27.42 10.68
N LEU A 481 -14.86 -26.50 9.99
CA LEU A 481 -15.49 -25.39 9.28
C LEU A 481 -16.00 -25.88 7.91
N THR A 482 -16.94 -25.15 7.31
CA THR A 482 -17.47 -25.43 5.97
C THR A 482 -17.06 -24.31 5.01
N LEU A 483 -16.46 -24.67 3.87
CA LEU A 483 -16.15 -23.72 2.79
C LEU A 483 -17.44 -23.11 2.21
N GLY A 484 -17.51 -21.78 2.17
CA GLY A 484 -18.59 -21.03 1.53
C GLY A 484 -18.26 -20.65 0.08
N ASP A 485 -19.28 -20.25 -0.68
CA ASP A 485 -19.17 -19.81 -2.09
C ASP A 485 -18.26 -18.56 -2.29
N ASN A 486 -17.85 -17.91 -1.20
CA ASN A 486 -16.97 -16.75 -1.17
C ASN A 486 -15.51 -17.07 -0.79
N GLY A 487 -15.11 -18.35 -0.81
CA GLY A 487 -13.74 -18.79 -0.48
C GLY A 487 -13.43 -18.90 1.01
N LEU A 488 -14.28 -18.36 1.89
CA LEU A 488 -14.08 -18.37 3.34
C LEU A 488 -14.63 -19.66 3.98
N TRP A 489 -13.89 -20.20 4.93
CA TRP A 489 -14.32 -21.35 5.73
C TRP A 489 -15.05 -20.87 6.98
N ARG A 490 -16.29 -21.32 7.19
CA ARG A 490 -17.16 -20.83 8.28
C ARG A 490 -17.74 -21.94 9.15
N GLY A 491 -17.80 -21.69 10.45
CA GLY A 491 -18.49 -22.52 11.44
C GLY A 491 -19.25 -21.66 12.45
N VAL A 492 -20.33 -22.18 13.02
CA VAL A 492 -21.11 -21.50 14.08
C VAL A 492 -21.41 -22.52 15.17
N PHE A 493 -21.00 -22.22 16.40
CA PHE A 493 -21.05 -23.17 17.52
C PHE A 493 -21.67 -22.52 18.76
N ASP A 494 -22.56 -23.24 19.45
CA ASP A 494 -23.12 -22.80 20.72
C ASP A 494 -22.09 -23.08 21.84
N MET A 495 -21.48 -22.02 22.36
CA MET A 495 -20.40 -22.08 23.34
C MET A 495 -20.87 -21.63 24.73
N PRO A 496 -20.49 -22.33 25.81
CA PRO A 496 -20.75 -21.85 27.17
C PRO A 496 -19.81 -20.69 27.53
N ALA A 497 -20.21 -19.88 28.52
CA ALA A 497 -19.39 -18.77 29.02
C ALA A 497 -18.03 -19.26 29.54
N GLY A 498 -16.94 -18.60 29.14
CA GLY A 498 -15.57 -18.99 29.52
C GLY A 498 -14.48 -18.25 28.75
N GLU A 499 -13.24 -18.52 29.15
CA GLU A 499 -12.01 -18.11 28.46
C GLU A 499 -11.50 -19.31 27.65
N TYR A 500 -11.19 -19.11 26.38
CA TYR A 500 -10.80 -20.16 25.44
C TYR A 500 -9.54 -19.78 24.66
N GLU A 501 -8.85 -20.79 24.13
CA GLU A 501 -7.75 -20.66 23.19
C GLU A 501 -7.98 -21.61 22.01
N THR A 502 -7.67 -21.17 20.80
CA THR A 502 -7.77 -21.97 19.58
C THR A 502 -6.65 -21.66 18.58
N LYS A 503 -6.43 -22.54 17.61
CA LYS A 503 -5.75 -22.25 16.34
C LYS A 503 -6.65 -22.68 15.18
N VAL A 504 -6.26 -22.36 13.95
CA VAL A 504 -6.75 -23.04 12.76
C VAL A 504 -5.79 -24.19 12.43
N ALA A 505 -6.33 -25.34 12.02
CA ALA A 505 -5.55 -26.48 11.54
C ALA A 505 -6.15 -27.01 10.23
N CYS A 506 -5.31 -27.24 9.22
CA CYS A 506 -5.75 -27.70 7.90
C CYS A 506 -5.42 -29.19 7.67
N ASN A 507 -6.17 -29.82 6.76
CA ASN A 507 -5.98 -31.22 6.31
C ASN A 507 -5.98 -32.26 7.45
N GLY A 508 -6.65 -31.97 8.57
CA GLY A 508 -6.72 -32.85 9.74
C GLY A 508 -5.40 -33.01 10.52
N GLY A 509 -4.40 -32.16 10.24
CA GLY A 509 -3.07 -32.22 10.85
C GLY A 509 -2.57 -30.87 11.35
N TRP A 510 -1.36 -30.85 11.90
CA TRP A 510 -0.71 -29.62 12.39
C TRP A 510 0.33 -29.04 11.41
N ASP A 511 0.62 -29.73 10.31
CA ASP A 511 1.65 -29.32 9.33
C ASP A 511 1.33 -27.97 8.67
N ILE A 512 0.03 -27.67 8.51
CA ILE A 512 -0.48 -26.34 8.12
C ILE A 512 -1.43 -25.88 9.23
N ASN A 513 -1.01 -24.87 9.99
CA ASN A 513 -1.79 -24.30 11.08
C ASN A 513 -1.56 -22.79 11.21
N PHE A 514 -2.59 -22.05 11.61
CA PHE A 514 -2.55 -20.60 11.73
C PHE A 514 -2.97 -20.17 13.15
N GLY A 515 -2.24 -19.22 13.70
CA GLY A 515 -2.42 -18.68 15.05
C GLY A 515 -2.98 -17.27 15.05
N PHE A 516 -2.67 -16.51 16.11
CA PHE A 516 -2.99 -15.09 16.23
C PHE A 516 -2.45 -14.28 15.04
N ASP A 517 -3.22 -13.27 14.62
CA ASP A 517 -3.00 -12.47 13.39
C ASP A 517 -2.75 -13.28 12.11
N GLY A 518 -3.25 -14.53 12.04
CA GLY A 518 -3.16 -15.38 10.85
C GLY A 518 -1.76 -15.93 10.57
N LEU A 519 -0.85 -15.85 11.55
CA LEU A 519 0.53 -16.31 11.41
C LEU A 519 0.59 -17.85 11.29
N HIS A 520 1.27 -18.37 10.26
CA HIS A 520 1.59 -19.80 10.17
C HIS A 520 2.44 -20.23 11.37
N ASN A 521 2.08 -21.33 12.03
CA ASN A 521 2.63 -21.74 13.34
C ASN A 521 2.53 -20.69 14.47
N GLY A 522 1.72 -19.62 14.32
CA GLY A 522 1.59 -18.51 15.28
C GLY A 522 1.11 -18.91 16.67
N THR A 523 1.11 -17.96 17.61
CA THR A 523 0.60 -18.14 18.98
C THR A 523 -0.88 -18.52 18.99
N ASN A 524 -1.38 -19.09 20.10
CA ASN A 524 -2.81 -19.42 20.21
C ASN A 524 -3.66 -18.14 20.12
N ILE A 525 -4.86 -18.24 19.54
CA ILE A 525 -5.86 -17.17 19.55
C ILE A 525 -6.68 -17.31 20.84
N ALA A 526 -6.53 -16.39 21.78
CA ALA A 526 -7.33 -16.36 23.00
C ALA A 526 -8.62 -15.56 22.79
N PHE A 527 -9.75 -16.07 23.28
CA PHE A 527 -11.03 -15.37 23.18
C PHE A 527 -11.93 -15.61 24.40
N THR A 528 -12.72 -14.59 24.76
CA THR A 528 -13.63 -14.63 25.91
C THR A 528 -15.07 -14.70 25.44
N VAL A 529 -15.81 -15.69 25.94
CA VAL A 529 -17.26 -15.83 25.76
C VAL A 529 -17.97 -15.35 27.04
N PRO A 530 -18.67 -14.19 27.03
CA PRO A 530 -19.15 -13.55 28.26
C PRO A 530 -20.41 -14.21 28.87
N ALA A 531 -21.18 -14.93 28.05
CA ALA A 531 -22.39 -15.66 28.40
C ALA A 531 -22.62 -16.78 27.38
N ASP A 532 -23.33 -17.85 27.75
CA ASP A 532 -23.68 -18.94 26.83
C ASP A 532 -24.36 -18.38 25.56
N THR A 533 -23.69 -18.51 24.41
CA THR A 533 -24.07 -17.84 23.15
C THR A 533 -23.52 -18.59 21.93
N SER A 534 -24.03 -18.26 20.74
CA SER A 534 -23.49 -18.78 19.48
C SER A 534 -22.29 -17.93 19.02
N VAL A 535 -21.16 -18.58 18.75
CA VAL A 535 -19.92 -17.95 18.26
C VAL A 535 -19.70 -18.36 16.81
N THR A 536 -19.44 -17.39 15.94
CA THR A 536 -19.03 -17.60 14.55
C THR A 536 -17.51 -17.63 14.47
N PHE A 537 -16.99 -18.59 13.71
CA PHE A 537 -15.61 -18.65 13.29
C PHE A 537 -15.59 -18.53 11.76
N THR A 538 -14.83 -17.56 11.23
CA THR A 538 -14.64 -17.38 9.78
C THR A 538 -13.15 -17.32 9.49
N PHE A 539 -12.63 -18.34 8.80
CA PHE A 539 -11.23 -18.43 8.37
C PHE A 539 -11.10 -18.05 6.90
N ASP A 540 -10.10 -17.22 6.62
CA ASP A 540 -9.67 -16.84 5.29
C ASP A 540 -8.40 -17.64 4.91
N PRO A 541 -8.47 -18.54 3.91
CA PRO A 541 -7.33 -19.34 3.50
C PRO A 541 -6.24 -18.55 2.76
N GLU A 542 -6.53 -17.34 2.25
CA GLU A 542 -5.56 -16.49 1.55
C GLU A 542 -4.73 -15.67 2.53
N THR A 543 -5.36 -15.13 3.59
CA THR A 543 -4.69 -14.31 4.60
C THR A 543 -4.28 -15.06 5.88
N GLY A 544 -4.76 -16.29 6.06
CA GLY A 544 -4.56 -17.09 7.27
C GLY A 544 -5.40 -16.61 8.48
N LEU A 545 -6.14 -15.51 8.35
CA LEU A 545 -6.86 -14.88 9.46
C LEU A 545 -8.10 -15.68 9.88
N LEU A 546 -8.34 -15.73 11.20
CA LEU A 546 -9.54 -16.30 11.81
C LEU A 546 -10.33 -15.20 12.55
N ASP A 547 -11.43 -14.73 11.96
CA ASP A 547 -12.43 -13.94 12.67
C ASP A 547 -13.20 -14.82 13.67
N ILE A 548 -13.29 -14.37 14.91
CA ILE A 548 -14.11 -14.98 15.97
C ILE A 548 -15.12 -13.95 16.45
N SER A 549 -16.37 -14.06 15.99
CA SER A 549 -17.39 -13.03 16.15
C SER A 549 -18.67 -13.54 16.83
N GLY A 550 -19.24 -12.73 17.71
CA GLY A 550 -20.45 -13.03 18.48
C GLY A 550 -20.78 -11.92 19.48
N ASP A 551 -21.93 -12.00 20.15
CA ASP A 551 -22.40 -10.98 21.10
C ASP A 551 -21.45 -10.83 22.30
N GLY A 552 -20.61 -9.80 22.27
CA GLY A 552 -19.67 -9.45 23.34
C GLY A 552 -18.40 -10.32 23.40
N ILE A 553 -18.03 -10.98 22.29
CA ILE A 553 -16.77 -11.71 22.20
C ILE A 553 -15.59 -10.71 22.15
N GLU A 554 -14.59 -10.94 22.99
CA GLU A 554 -13.29 -10.24 22.96
C GLU A 554 -12.19 -11.23 22.54
N VAL A 555 -11.34 -10.84 21.59
CA VAL A 555 -10.26 -11.66 21.02
C VAL A 555 -8.90 -11.02 21.31
N SER A 556 -7.89 -11.82 21.59
CA SER A 556 -6.56 -11.39 22.03
C SER A 556 -5.49 -12.47 21.74
N GLU A 557 -4.22 -12.11 21.86
CA GLU A 557 -3.12 -13.07 21.78
C GLU A 557 -3.14 -14.02 22.99
N GLY A 558 -3.09 -15.33 22.73
CA GLY A 558 -3.05 -16.39 23.72
C GLY A 558 -1.64 -16.91 24.02
N SER A 559 -1.56 -17.91 24.89
CA SER A 559 -0.29 -18.50 25.29
C SER A 559 0.36 -19.33 24.18
N GLY A 560 1.67 -19.13 23.97
CA GLY A 560 2.47 -19.93 23.02
C GLY A 560 3.09 -21.17 23.67
N PHE A 561 3.33 -22.19 22.84
CA PHE A 561 4.15 -23.38 23.15
C PHE A 561 5.25 -23.55 22.09
#